data_AF-A0A401Z2M7-F1
#
_entry.id   AF-A0A401Z2M7-F1
#
_cell.length_a   1.000
_cell.length_b   1.000
_cell.length_c   1.000
_cell.angle_alpha   90.00
_cell.angle_beta   90.00
_cell.angle_gamma   90.00
#
_symmetry.space_group_name_H-M   'P 1'
#
loop_
_entity.id
_entity.type
_entity.pdbx_description
1 polymer ?
#
loop_
_entity_poly.entity_id
_entity_poly.type
_entity_poly.pdbx_seq_one_letter_code
_entity_poly.pdbx_strand_id
1 'polypeptide(L)' 'MNEFEEVELFAELATRLKVAHARVRRLRLPNEAKVALIRRLLVITDAAKHDLADADRRLTKLMDELDAGPASSRDTAEA' A
#
# COMPACT_ATOMS: atom_id res chain seq x y z
N MET A 1 -19.62 -15.29 -2.88
CA MET A 1 -18.57 -14.62 -3.65
C MET A 1 -18.50 -15.35 -4.97
N ASN A 2 -18.98 -14.75 -6.05
CA ASN A 2 -18.92 -15.33 -7.40
C ASN A 2 -17.57 -14.96 -8.05
N GLU A 3 -17.07 -15.76 -8.99
CA GLU A 3 -15.78 -15.50 -9.67
C GLU A 3 -15.69 -14.09 -10.28
N PHE A 4 -16.80 -13.51 -10.72
CA PHE A 4 -16.87 -12.13 -11.21
C PHE A 4 -16.63 -11.08 -10.13
N GLU A 5 -17.13 -11.29 -8.91
CA GLU A 5 -16.90 -10.38 -7.77
C GLU A 5 -15.43 -10.41 -7.34
N GLU A 6 -14.78 -11.58 -7.38
CA GLU A 6 -13.34 -11.70 -7.09
C GLU A 6 -12.48 -10.98 -8.14
N VAL A 7 -12.84 -11.09 -9.42
CA VAL A 7 -12.17 -10.38 -10.51
C VAL A 7 -12.32 -8.87 -10.38
N GLU A 8 -13.50 -8.39 -10.00
CA GLU A 8 -13.75 -6.96 -9.80
C GLU A 8 -12.97 -6.41 -8.61
N LEU A 9 -12.96 -7.12 -7.47
CA LEU A 9 -12.16 -6.78 -6.30
C LEU A 9 -10.66 -6.77 -6.62
N PHE A 10 -10.18 -7.76 -7.38
CA PHE A 10 -8.80 -7.79 -7.85
C PHE A 10 -8.47 -6.61 -8.75
N ALA A 11 -9.37 -6.23 -9.68
CA ALA A 11 -9.17 -5.10 -10.58
C ALA A 11 -9.14 -3.75 -9.83
N GLU A 12 -9.99 -3.59 -8.83
CA GLU A 12 -9.98 -2.42 -7.95
C GLU A 12 -8.66 -2.34 -7.17
N LEU A 13 -8.26 -3.44 -6.53
CA LEU A 13 -7.00 -3.51 -5.78
C LEU A 13 -5.79 -3.23 -6.68
N ALA A 14 -5.76 -3.80 -7.88
CA ALA A 14 -4.70 -3.56 -8.86
C ALA A 14 -4.63 -2.09 -9.28
N THR A 15 -5.78 -1.41 -9.40
CA THR A 15 -5.85 0.03 -9.69
C THR A 15 -5.27 0.84 -8.53
N ARG A 16 -5.63 0.51 -7.29
CA ARG A 16 -5.09 1.16 -6.09
C ARG A 16 -3.58 0.95 -5.93
N LEU A 17 -3.07 -0.25 -6.24
CA LEU A 17 -1.62 -0.53 -6.25
C LEU A 17 -0.87 0.36 -7.25
N LYS A 18 -1.41 0.53 -8.47
CA LYS A 18 -0.81 1.43 -9.47
C LYS A 18 -0.74 2.87 -8.98
N VAL A 19 -1.80 3.36 -8.32
CA VAL A 19 -1.84 4.70 -7.73
C VAL A 19 -0.79 4.84 -6.63
N ALA A 20 -0.66 3.85 -5.74
CA ALA A 20 0.33 3.85 -4.68
C ALA A 20 1.77 3.89 -5.23
N HIS A 21 2.08 3.07 -6.26
CA HIS A 21 3.37 3.12 -6.95
C HIS A 21 3.66 4.51 -7.56
N ALA A 22 2.67 5.12 -8.20
CA ALA A 22 2.82 6.45 -8.79
C ALA A 22 3.08 7.53 -7.72
N ARG A 23 2.37 7.46 -6.57
CA ARG A 23 2.57 8.35 -5.43
C ARG A 23 3.99 8.24 -4.86
N VAL A 24 4.45 7.02 -4.57
CA VAL A 24 5.81 6.79 -4.02
C VAL A 24 6.89 7.38 -4.94
N ARG A 25 6.73 7.24 -6.27
CA ARG A 25 7.67 7.82 -7.24
C ARG A 25 7.69 9.36 -7.22
N ARG A 26 6.57 10.01 -6.92
CA ARG A 26 6.43 11.48 -6.87
C ARG A 26 6.91 12.09 -5.55
N LEU A 27 7.00 11.30 -4.47
CA LEU A 27 7.48 11.78 -3.18
C LEU A 27 8.94 12.25 -3.27
N ARG A 28 9.25 13.37 -2.60
CA ARG A 28 10.61 13.91 -2.47
C ARG A 28 11.33 13.32 -1.24
N LEU A 29 11.30 12.00 -1.12
CA LEU A 29 11.99 11.27 -0.06
C LEU A 29 13.40 10.83 -0.49
N PRO A 30 14.31 10.57 0.47
CA PRO A 30 15.57 9.89 0.22
C PRO A 30 15.37 8.55 -0.50
N ASN A 31 16.36 8.12 -1.29
CA ASN A 31 16.27 6.90 -2.09
C ASN A 31 16.02 5.66 -1.23
N GLU A 32 16.66 5.56 -0.06
CA GLU A 32 16.47 4.47 0.88
C GLU A 32 15.01 4.33 1.37
N ALA A 33 14.36 5.45 1.69
CA ALA A 33 12.96 5.48 2.10
C ALA A 33 12.03 5.08 0.93
N LYS A 34 12.33 5.52 -0.30
CA LYS A 34 11.61 5.08 -1.50
C LYS A 34 11.74 3.58 -1.72
N VAL A 35 12.94 3.02 -1.58
CA VAL A 35 13.18 1.59 -1.72
C VAL A 35 12.41 0.79 -0.67
N ALA A 36 12.37 1.26 0.58
CA ALA A 36 11.58 0.62 1.63
C ALA A 36 10.07 0.60 1.29
N LEU A 37 9.52 1.72 0.81
CA LEU A 37 8.12 1.80 0.39
C LEU A 37 7.82 0.91 -0.82
N ILE A 38 8.71 0.85 -1.81
CA ILE A 38 8.58 -0.03 -2.97
C ILE A 38 8.59 -1.51 -2.54
N ARG A 39 9.49 -1.90 -1.62
CA ARG A 39 9.51 -3.27 -1.08
C ARG A 39 8.21 -3.63 -0.38
N ARG A 40 7.64 -2.72 0.42
CA ARG A 40 6.33 -2.92 1.05
C ARG A 40 5.22 -3.12 0.02
N LEU A 41 5.21 -2.33 -1.07
CA LEU A 41 4.25 -2.50 -2.16
C LEU A 41 4.38 -3.86 -2.86
N LEU A 42 5.59 -4.37 -3.05
CA LEU A 42 5.83 -5.69 -3.63
C LEU A 42 5.27 -6.81 -2.75
N VAL A 43 5.47 -6.74 -1.43
CA VAL A 43 4.89 -7.71 -0.48
C VAL A 43 3.36 -7.68 -0.53
N ILE A 44 2.75 -6.50 -0.63
CA ILE A 44 1.29 -6.37 -0.74
C ILE A 44 0.79 -6.96 -2.07
N THR A 45 1.51 -6.73 -3.16
CA THR A 45 1.17 -7.27 -4.48
C THR A 45 1.24 -8.79 -4.50
N ASP A 46 2.20 -9.37 -3.79
CA ASP A 46 2.31 -10.83 -3.67
C ASP A 46 1.19 -11.41 -2.81
N ALA A 47 0.87 -10.75 -1.68
CA ALA A 47 -0.27 -11.13 -0.83
C ALA A 47 -1.60 -11.12 -1.60
N ALA A 48 -1.81 -10.15 -2.50
CA ALA A 48 -3.02 -10.02 -3.30
C ALA A 48 -3.34 -11.26 -4.17
N LYS A 49 -2.36 -12.11 -4.46
CA LYS A 49 -2.55 -13.35 -5.22
C LYS A 49 -3.19 -14.48 -4.40
N HIS A 50 -3.15 -14.36 -3.07
CA HIS A 50 -3.53 -15.44 -2.14
C HIS A 50 -4.56 -14.97 -1.11
N ASP A 51 -4.50 -13.71 -0.69
CA ASP A 51 -5.40 -13.08 0.26
C ASP A 51 -5.64 -11.62 -0.14
N LEU A 52 -6.75 -11.40 -0.85
CA LEU A 52 -7.18 -10.06 -1.28
C LEU A 52 -7.52 -9.16 -0.10
N ALA A 53 -8.10 -9.72 0.97
CA ALA A 53 -8.56 -8.94 2.12
C ALA A 53 -7.39 -8.44 2.97
N ASP A 54 -6.35 -9.26 3.16
CA ASP A 54 -5.11 -8.86 3.82
C ASP A 54 -4.35 -7.83 2.97
N ALA A 55 -4.25 -8.06 1.66
CA ALA A 55 -3.59 -7.12 0.75
C ALA A 55 -4.28 -5.74 0.76
N ASP A 56 -5.61 -5.71 0.75
CA ASP A 56 -6.40 -4.47 0.81
C ASP A 56 -6.16 -3.70 2.12
N ARG A 57 -6.21 -4.38 3.27
CA ARG A 57 -5.95 -3.75 4.58
C ARG A 57 -4.56 -3.15 4.65
N ARG A 58 -3.55 -3.88 4.17
CA ARG A 58 -2.16 -3.41 4.15
C ARG A 58 -1.97 -2.23 3.19
N LEU A 59 -2.64 -2.25 2.05
CA LEU A 59 -2.60 -1.14 1.09
C LEU A 59 -3.26 0.11 1.65
N THR A 60 -4.41 -0.03 2.30
CA THR A 60 -5.10 1.07 2.99
C THR A 60 -4.18 1.73 4.01
N LYS A 61 -3.60 0.94 4.92
CA LYS A 61 -2.66 1.46 5.92
C LYS A 61 -1.45 2.16 5.28
N LEU A 62 -0.89 1.60 4.22
CA LEU A 62 0.23 2.23 3.52
C LEU A 62 -0.19 3.58 2.92
N MET A 63 -1.37 3.66 2.29
CA MET A 63 -1.87 4.89 1.70
C MET A 63 -2.12 5.96 2.78
N ASP A 64 -2.67 5.58 3.94
CA ASP A 64 -2.83 6.48 5.08
C ASP A 64 -1.48 7.02 5.58
N GLU A 65 -0.45 6.18 5.67
CA GLU A 65 0.90 6.60 6.01
C GLU A 65 1.51 7.55 4.97
N LEU A 66 1.24 7.33 3.68
CA LEU A 66 1.67 8.23 2.61
C LEU A 66 0.97 9.60 2.67
N ASP A 67 -0.30 9.61 3.07
CA ASP A 67 -1.12 10.82 3.19
C ASP A 67 -0.83 11.62 4.47
N ALA A 68 -0.51 10.95 5.58
CA ALA A 68 -0.07 11.60 6.82
C ALA A 68 1.32 12.26 6.70
N GLY A 69 2.11 11.85 5.70
CA GLY A 69 3.48 12.31 5.50
C GLY A 69 4.46 11.81 6.57
N PRO A 70 5.79 12.01 6.39
CA PRO A 70 6.83 11.48 7.26
C PRO A 70 6.84 12.04 8.70
N ALA A 71 5.85 12.86 9.10
CA ALA A 71 5.73 13.42 10.43
C ALA A 71 5.00 12.51 11.44
N SER A 72 4.30 11.45 11.00
CA SER A 72 3.44 10.62 11.87
C SER A 72 4.04 9.26 12.24
N SER A 73 5.35 9.19 12.47
CA SER A 73 5.98 8.03 13.14
C SER A 73 6.72 8.43 14.42
N ARG A 74 6.47 9.62 14.96
CA ARG A 74 7.05 10.09 16.23
C ARG A 74 6.12 10.07 17.44
N ASP A 75 4.81 9.95 17.26
CA ASP A 75 3.85 9.89 18.36
C ASP A 75 3.22 8.49 18.46
N THR A 76 3.87 7.58 19.19
CA THR A 76 3.21 6.42 19.83
C THR A 76 4.07 5.80 20.93
N ALA A 77 4.95 6.58 21.56
CA ALA A 77 5.73 6.13 22.71
C ALA A 77 5.73 7.19 23.82
N GLU A 78 4.54 7.52 24.34
CA GLU A 78 4.39 8.01 25.70
C GLU A 78 2.98 7.71 26.21
N ALA A 79 2.87 6.63 26.99
CA ALA A 79 1.78 6.33 27.91
C ALA A 79 2.33 5.42 29.02
#